data_AF-A0A1V1V1P4-F1
#
_entry.id   AF-A0A1V1V1P4-F1
#
_cell.length_a   1.000
_cell.length_b   1.000
_cell.length_c   1.000
_cell.angle_alpha   90.00
_cell.angle_beta   90.00
_cell.angle_gamma   90.00
#
_symmetry.space_group_name_H-M   'P 1'
#
loop_
_entity.id
_entity.type
_entity.pdbx_description
1 polymer ?
#
loop_
_entity_poly.entity_id
_entity_poly.type
_entity_poly.pdbx_seq_one_letter_code
_entity_poly.pdbx_strand_id
1 'polypeptide(L)' 'MRILILSAALALPLLAACGTTGGVSPYQRDLDALEKTCTQRQGILTPTGLQTGRPETEYACTITGGATRIPRAN' A
#
# COMPACT_ATOMS: atom_id res chain seq x y z
N MET A 1 13.86 9.59 53.15
CA MET A 1 12.57 9.32 52.45
C MET A 1 11.91 10.65 52.12
N ARG A 2 11.41 10.83 50.87
CA ARG A 2 10.49 11.90 50.39
C ARG A 2 11.01 13.13 49.61
N ILE A 3 12.14 13.09 48.88
CA ILE A 3 12.44 14.21 47.94
C ILE A 3 12.87 13.75 46.53
N LEU A 4 13.22 12.47 46.33
CA LEU A 4 13.77 11.99 45.04
C LEU A 4 12.72 11.34 44.11
N ILE A 5 11.47 11.84 44.06
CA ILE A 5 10.41 11.26 43.21
C ILE A 5 9.68 12.30 42.34
N LEU A 6 10.24 13.49 42.14
CA LEU A 6 9.57 14.57 41.40
C LEU A 6 10.25 14.98 40.08
N SER A 7 11.40 14.41 39.73
CA SER A 7 12.24 14.96 38.65
C SER A 7 12.23 14.18 37.33
N ALA A 8 11.57 13.01 37.25
CA ALA A 8 11.67 12.13 36.08
C ALA A 8 10.44 12.13 35.14
N ALA A 9 9.45 13.00 35.39
CA ALA A 9 8.20 13.01 34.60
C ALA A 9 8.25 13.88 33.33
N LEU A 10 9.35 14.62 33.08
CA LEU A 10 9.43 15.59 31.97
C LEU A 10 10.13 15.08 30.69
N ALA A 11 10.61 13.84 30.66
CA ALA A 11 11.36 13.31 29.52
C ALA A 11 10.52 12.51 28.50
N LEU A 12 9.21 12.36 28.71
CA LEU A 12 8.37 11.47 27.89
C LEU A 12 7.69 12.06 26.62
N PRO A 13 7.66 13.36 26.27
CA PRO A 13 6.91 13.77 25.08
C PRO A 13 7.69 13.64 23.77
N LEU A 14 9.00 13.31 23.79
CA LEU A 14 9.84 13.28 22.58
C LEU A 14 9.60 12.04 21.68
N LEU A 15 8.88 11.03 22.15
CA LEU A 15 8.57 9.83 21.36
C LEU A 15 7.33 9.98 20.46
N ALA A 16 6.58 11.09 20.55
CA ALA A 16 5.38 11.31 19.74
C ALA A 16 5.68 11.79 18.30
N ALA A 17 6.95 12.06 17.96
CA ALA A 17 7.33 12.57 16.64
C ALA A 17 7.57 11.49 15.57
N CYS A 18 7.50 10.20 15.93
CA CYS A 18 7.47 9.10 14.95
C CYS A 18 6.04 8.82 14.45
N GLY A 19 5.18 9.84 14.47
CA GLY A 19 3.85 9.82 13.88
C GLY A 19 3.97 10.03 12.39
N THR A 20 3.83 8.94 11.63
CA THR A 20 3.50 8.86 10.22
C THR A 20 3.00 10.19 9.66
N THR A 21 3.79 10.81 8.77
CA THR A 21 3.40 11.99 7.99
C THR A 21 2.02 11.72 7.39
N GLY A 22 0.99 12.39 7.89
CA GLY A 22 -0.43 12.15 7.61
C GLY A 22 -0.88 12.59 6.21
N GLY A 23 -0.12 12.22 5.19
CA GLY A 23 -0.45 12.39 3.77
C GLY A 23 -0.51 11.03 3.08
N VAL A 24 -1.35 10.93 2.05
CA VAL A 24 -1.35 9.77 1.16
C VAL A 24 0.05 9.69 0.54
N SER A 25 0.79 8.62 0.87
CA SER A 25 2.12 8.40 0.32
C SER A 25 2.05 8.36 -1.22
N PRO A 26 3.10 8.80 -1.94
CA PRO A 26 3.14 8.67 -3.39
C PRO A 26 2.89 7.22 -3.83
N TYR A 27 3.42 6.25 -3.07
CA TYR A 27 3.16 4.83 -3.25
C TYR A 27 1.66 4.47 -3.24
N GLN A 28 0.91 4.97 -2.25
CA GLN A 28 -0.54 4.73 -2.19
C GLN A 28 -1.28 5.34 -3.38
N ARG A 29 -0.89 6.54 -3.83
CA ARG A 29 -1.48 7.16 -5.02
C ARG A 29 -1.23 6.35 -6.30
N ASP A 30 -0.02 5.83 -6.45
CA ASP A 30 0.36 5.02 -7.61
C ASP A 30 -0.35 3.66 -7.59
N LEU A 31 -0.49 3.07 -6.39
CA LEU A 31 -1.25 1.83 -6.18
C LEU A 31 -2.73 2.01 -6.53
N ASP A 32 -3.38 3.10 -6.06
CA ASP A 32 -4.78 3.41 -6.38
C ASP A 32 -5.00 3.60 -7.89
N ALA A 33 -4.06 4.28 -8.57
CA ALA A 33 -4.12 4.48 -10.02
C ALA A 33 -3.96 3.17 -10.79
N LEU A 34 -3.08 2.28 -10.33
CA LEU A 34 -2.87 0.95 -10.89
C LEU A 34 -4.11 0.07 -10.70
N GLU A 35 -4.70 0.07 -9.50
CA GLU A 35 -5.92 -0.68 -9.18
C GLU A 35 -7.11 -0.23 -10.05
N LYS A 36 -7.30 1.08 -10.21
CA LYS A 36 -8.34 1.64 -11.09
C LYS A 36 -8.17 1.15 -12.53
N THR A 37 -6.95 1.19 -13.04
CA THR A 37 -6.63 0.73 -14.40
C THR A 37 -6.89 -0.77 -14.56
N CYS A 38 -6.53 -1.57 -13.54
CA CYS A 38 -6.76 -3.01 -13.57
C CYS A 38 -8.24 -3.37 -13.50
N THR A 39 -8.99 -2.70 -12.63
CA THR A 39 -10.44 -2.88 -12.49
C THR A 39 -11.19 -2.50 -13.76
N GLN A 40 -10.78 -1.44 -14.46
CA GLN A 40 -11.32 -1.07 -15.78
C GLN A 40 -11.17 -2.18 -16.82
N ARG A 41 -10.11 -2.99 -16.72
CA ARG A 41 -9.86 -4.15 -17.57
C ARG A 41 -10.57 -5.42 -17.09
N GLN A 42 -11.43 -5.30 -16.07
CA GLN A 42 -12.08 -6.43 -15.40
C GLN A 42 -11.06 -7.44 -14.85
N GLY A 43 -9.89 -6.94 -14.43
CA GLY A 43 -8.84 -7.72 -13.78
C GLY A 43 -8.83 -7.56 -12.27
N ILE A 44 -7.96 -8.34 -11.63
CA ILE A 44 -7.69 -8.31 -10.20
C ILE A 44 -6.21 -8.04 -10.00
N LEU A 45 -5.90 -7.06 -9.14
CA LEU A 45 -4.53 -6.75 -8.77
C LEU A 45 -3.94 -7.90 -7.93
N THR A 46 -2.87 -8.52 -8.41
CA THR A 46 -2.25 -9.71 -7.80
C THR A 46 -0.79 -9.39 -7.42
N PRO A 47 -0.35 -9.66 -6.18
CA PRO A 47 1.03 -9.42 -5.78
C PRO A 47 1.97 -10.42 -6.48
N THR A 48 3.11 -9.92 -6.98
CA THR A 48 4.17 -10.73 -7.62
C THR A 48 5.18 -11.28 -6.63
N GLY A 49 5.18 -10.78 -5.38
CA GLY A 49 6.14 -11.12 -4.34
C GLY A 49 7.43 -10.29 -4.38
N LEU A 50 7.52 -9.32 -5.29
CA LEU A 50 8.62 -8.34 -5.30
C LEU A 50 8.32 -7.20 -4.32
N GLN A 51 9.37 -6.64 -3.74
CA GLN A 51 9.33 -5.42 -2.90
C GLN A 51 10.43 -4.48 -3.36
N THR A 52 10.07 -3.51 -4.17
CA THR A 52 10.96 -2.54 -4.82
C THR A 52 10.62 -1.10 -4.42
N GLY A 53 9.50 -0.89 -3.73
CA GLY A 53 8.91 0.43 -3.46
C GLY A 53 8.13 1.00 -4.64
N ARG A 54 7.88 0.20 -5.70
CA ARG A 54 7.17 0.62 -6.91
C ARG A 54 5.99 -0.32 -7.21
N PRO A 55 4.73 0.09 -6.93
CA PRO A 55 3.56 -0.79 -7.01
C PRO A 55 3.38 -1.41 -8.41
N GLU A 56 3.78 -0.72 -9.48
CA GLU A 56 3.74 -1.21 -10.87
C GLU A 56 4.67 -2.40 -11.16
N THR A 57 5.66 -2.66 -10.30
CA THR A 57 6.54 -3.83 -10.40
C THR A 57 6.20 -4.91 -9.39
N GLU A 58 5.55 -4.54 -8.29
CA GLU A 58 5.17 -5.43 -7.20
C GLU A 58 3.80 -6.09 -7.44
N TYR A 59 2.98 -5.48 -8.31
CA TYR A 59 1.64 -5.96 -8.61
C TYR A 59 1.42 -6.15 -10.11
N ALA A 60 0.79 -7.27 -10.47
CA ALA A 60 0.35 -7.58 -11.81
C ALA A 60 -1.18 -7.53 -11.91
N CYS A 61 -1.72 -7.12 -13.06
CA CYS A 61 -3.15 -7.17 -13.31
C CYS A 61 -3.53 -8.50 -13.93
N THR A 62 -4.18 -9.38 -13.16
CA THR A 62 -4.64 -10.70 -13.61
C THR A 62 -6.06 -10.59 -14.15
N ILE A 63 -6.26 -10.85 -15.45
CA ILE A 63 -7.60 -10.81 -16.06
C ILE A 63 -8.30 -12.15 -15.83
N THR A 64 -9.30 -12.18 -14.95
CA THR A 64 -10.07 -13.40 -14.63
C THR A 64 -11.27 -13.62 -15.55
N GLY A 65 -11.73 -12.58 -16.26
CA GLY A 65 -12.89 -12.63 -17.17
C GLY A 65 -12.59 -13.07 -18.61
N GLY A 66 -11.34 -13.42 -18.93
CA GLY A 66 -10.84 -13.65 -20.29
C GLY A 66 -11.05 -15.06 -20.87
N ALA A 67 -12.00 -15.85 -20.36
CA ALA A 67 -12.43 -17.07 -21.05
C ALA A 67 -13.27 -16.70 -22.29
N THR A 68 -12.69 -15.90 -23.19
CA THR A 68 -13.30 -15.55 -24.46
C THR A 68 -13.40 -16.82 -25.27
N ARG A 69 -14.62 -17.26 -25.60
CA ARG A 69 -14.81 -18.35 -26.57
C ARG A 69 -14.06 -17.97 -27.84
N ILE A 70 -13.04 -18.74 -28.21
CA ILE A 70 -12.39 -18.64 -29.52
C ILE A 70 -13.51 -18.86 -30.55
N PRO A 71 -13.90 -17.85 -31.35
CA PRO A 71 -14.88 -18.08 -32.41
C PRO A 71 -14.24 -19.08 -33.38
N ARG A 72 -14.88 -20.22 -33.60
CA ARG A 72 -14.45 -21.14 -34.65
C ARG A 72 -14.63 -20.43 -35.98
N ALA A 73 -13.53 -20.18 -36.69
CA ALA A 73 -13.57 -19.78 -38.08
C ALA A 73 -14.24 -20.91 -38.87
N ASN A 74 -15.29 -20.57 -39.61
CA ASN A 74 -15.90 -21.42 -40.63
C ASN A 74 -15.33 -21.01 -41.99
#